data_AF-A0A8H8UAF3-F1
#
_entry.id   AF-A0A8H8UAF3-F1
#
_cell.length_a   1.000
_cell.length_b   1.000
_cell.length_c   1.000
_cell.angle_alpha   90.00
_cell.angle_beta   90.00
_cell.angle_gamma   90.00
#
_symmetry.space_group_name_H-M   'P 1'
#
loop_
_entity.id
_entity.type
_entity.pdbx_description
1 polymer ?
#
loop_
_entity_poly.entity_id
_entity_poly.type
_entity_poly.pdbx_seq_one_letter_code
_entity_poly.pdbx_strand_id
1 'polypeptide(L)'
;MDTKSKLWSSAKDAQGGMWSAPTSPTSPTGPVAAALPPTYRLKNQGRRVAQIVKLKPECVEEYKECHAKVWPEVLKQIKDCNIEDYSIFHDPTSNILFASFKYVGYNWEGDMERMRDNPKVQEWWRMTDGYQESMVEGAKSSIAGKPSWWRGLEEVFYTP
;
A
#
# COMPACT_ATOMS: atom_id res chain seq x y z
N MET A 1 -51.90 -15.55 -10.08
CA MET A 1 -50.66 -15.65 -9.29
C MET A 1 -49.88 -16.84 -9.83
N ASP A 2 -49.52 -16.87 -11.11
CA ASP A 2 -48.47 -16.04 -11.76
C ASP A 2 -47.17 -16.13 -10.95
N THR A 3 -46.07 -16.74 -11.42
CA THR A 3 -45.49 -16.77 -12.76
C THR A 3 -44.63 -18.02 -13.00
N LYS A 4 -44.76 -18.58 -14.22
CA LYS A 4 -43.82 -19.47 -14.93
C LYS A 4 -42.49 -18.69 -15.20
N SER A 5 -41.35 -19.22 -15.64
CA SER A 5 -41.09 -20.40 -16.45
C SER A 5 -39.59 -20.72 -16.44
N LYS A 6 -39.29 -22.01 -16.48
CA LYS A 6 -37.99 -22.58 -16.88
C LYS A 6 -37.74 -22.33 -18.38
N LEU A 7 -36.46 -22.18 -18.69
CA LEU A 7 -35.82 -22.13 -20.00
C LEU A 7 -35.73 -23.54 -20.63
N TRP A 8 -36.03 -23.68 -21.92
CA TRP A 8 -35.39 -24.66 -22.82
C TRP A 8 -35.64 -24.38 -24.32
N SER A 9 -34.57 -24.56 -25.10
CA SER A 9 -34.36 -24.78 -26.55
C SER A 9 -34.92 -23.89 -27.66
N SER A 10 -33.97 -23.25 -28.36
CA SER A 10 -33.48 -23.58 -29.71
C SER A 10 -34.44 -24.11 -30.78
N ALA A 11 -34.57 -23.36 -31.89
CA ALA A 11 -34.68 -23.87 -33.27
C ALA A 11 -34.36 -22.75 -34.29
N LYS A 12 -34.09 -23.20 -35.51
CA LYS A 12 -33.34 -22.62 -36.63
C LYS A 12 -34.11 -21.66 -37.57
N ASP A 13 -33.29 -20.89 -38.32
CA ASP A 13 -33.39 -20.42 -39.71
C ASP A 13 -34.67 -19.70 -40.22
N ALA A 14 -34.49 -18.46 -40.73
CA ALA A 14 -35.18 -17.96 -41.93
C ALA A 14 -34.48 -16.71 -42.51
N GLN A 15 -34.41 -16.70 -43.84
CA GLN A 15 -33.69 -15.77 -44.70
C GLN A 15 -34.60 -14.64 -45.23
N GLY A 16 -34.03 -13.46 -45.51
CA GLY A 16 -34.62 -12.50 -46.46
C GLY A 16 -34.48 -11.04 -46.04
N GLY A 17 -33.84 -10.21 -46.88
CA GLY A 17 -33.88 -8.76 -46.73
C GLY A 17 -32.68 -8.03 -47.35
N MET A 18 -32.70 -7.92 -48.67
CA MET A 18 -31.72 -7.21 -49.49
C MET A 18 -31.88 -5.69 -49.34
N TRP A 19 -30.89 -5.02 -48.76
CA TRP A 19 -30.67 -3.57 -48.90
C TRP A 19 -29.17 -3.28 -48.84
N SER A 20 -28.60 -2.85 -49.97
CA SER A 20 -27.21 -2.41 -50.07
C SER A 20 -27.14 -0.90 -49.85
N ALA A 21 -26.40 -0.47 -48.82
CA ALA A 21 -26.04 0.93 -48.61
C ALA A 21 -24.73 1.28 -49.38
N PRO A 22 -24.56 2.53 -49.85
CA PRO A 22 -23.44 2.92 -50.70
C PRO A 22 -22.11 2.94 -49.96
N THR A 23 -21.07 2.39 -50.58
CA THR A 23 -19.69 2.37 -50.08
C THR A 23 -19.04 3.75 -50.21
N SER A 24 -18.59 4.31 -49.08
CA SER A 24 -17.66 5.44 -49.07
C SER A 24 -16.22 4.94 -49.27
N PRO A 25 -15.35 5.70 -49.97
CA PRO A 25 -14.02 5.23 -50.34
C PRO A 25 -13.11 5.05 -49.12
N THR A 26 -12.45 3.89 -49.08
CA THR A 26 -11.49 3.48 -48.07
C THR A 26 -10.25 4.38 -48.11
N SER A 27 -9.95 5.07 -47.00
CA SER A 27 -8.63 5.67 -46.77
C SER A 27 -7.62 4.57 -46.42
N PRO A 28 -6.36 4.63 -46.90
CA PRO A 28 -5.38 3.59 -46.62
C PRO A 28 -4.97 3.61 -45.13
N THR A 29 -5.36 2.55 -44.40
CA THR A 29 -4.87 2.24 -43.06
C THR A 29 -3.46 1.66 -43.14
N GLY A 30 -2.45 2.54 -43.18
CA GLY A 30 -1.11 2.19 -42.71
C GLY A 30 -1.11 2.06 -41.18
N PRO A 31 -0.25 1.23 -40.57
CA PRO A 31 -0.16 1.18 -39.11
C PRO A 31 0.45 2.49 -38.65
N VAL A 32 -0.36 3.39 -38.10
CA VAL A 32 0.15 4.44 -37.23
C VAL A 32 0.62 3.69 -36.00
N ALA A 33 1.95 3.52 -35.88
CA ALA A 33 2.54 2.99 -34.67
C ALA A 33 2.00 3.81 -33.50
N ALA A 34 1.16 3.17 -32.67
CA ALA A 34 0.66 3.79 -31.47
C ALA A 34 1.88 4.17 -30.64
N ALA A 35 2.14 5.47 -30.52
CA ALA A 35 3.17 5.97 -29.63
C ALA A 35 2.89 5.38 -28.25
N LEU A 36 3.88 4.66 -27.70
CA LEU A 36 3.80 4.15 -26.33
C LEU A 36 3.39 5.31 -25.42
N PRO A 37 2.43 5.11 -24.50
CA PRO A 37 2.03 6.17 -23.61
C PRO A 37 3.28 6.70 -22.90
N PRO A 38 3.42 8.03 -22.72
CA PRO A 38 4.54 8.56 -21.95
C PRO A 38 4.56 7.84 -20.61
N THR A 39 5.70 7.27 -20.23
CA THR A 39 5.88 6.59 -18.94
C THR A 39 5.97 7.66 -17.84
N TYR A 40 4.93 8.46 -17.65
CA TYR A 40 4.87 9.37 -16.53
C TYR A 40 4.59 8.53 -15.28
N ARG A 41 5.55 8.49 -14.35
CA ARG A 41 5.29 7.94 -13.01
C ARG A 41 4.58 9.01 -12.22
N LEU A 42 3.34 8.74 -11.80
CA LEU A 42 2.61 9.65 -10.93
C LEU A 42 3.25 9.59 -9.53
N LYS A 43 3.77 10.72 -9.04
CA LYS A 43 4.27 10.83 -7.68
C LYS A 43 3.09 10.81 -6.72
N ASN A 44 3.18 10.05 -5.63
CA ASN A 44 2.15 10.11 -4.61
C ASN A 44 2.07 11.54 -4.03
N GLN A 45 0.87 12.11 -3.93
CA GLN A 45 0.66 13.45 -3.37
C GLN A 45 0.85 13.51 -1.84
N GLY A 46 1.37 12.44 -1.23
CA GLY A 46 1.58 12.32 0.21
C GLY A 46 0.54 11.43 0.87
N ARG A 47 0.51 10.14 0.50
CA ARG A 47 -0.33 9.14 1.15
C ARG A 47 0.04 9.11 2.62
N ARG A 48 -0.91 9.45 3.48
CA ARG A 48 -0.77 9.34 4.92
C ARG A 48 -0.96 7.89 5.33
N VAL A 49 -0.11 7.45 6.24
CA VAL A 49 -0.16 6.13 6.84
C VAL A 49 -0.25 6.33 8.34
N ALA A 50 -1.14 5.57 8.96
CA ALA A 50 -1.29 5.49 10.40
C ALA A 50 -1.24 4.02 10.80
N GLN A 51 -0.51 3.72 11.86
CA GLN A 51 -0.38 2.35 12.36
C GLN A 51 -0.12 2.35 13.86
N ILE A 52 -0.46 1.25 14.52
CA ILE A 52 -0.26 1.08 15.95
C ILE A 52 0.40 -0.24 16.30
N VAL A 53 1.11 -0.24 17.42
CA VAL A 53 1.66 -1.42 18.08
C VAL A 53 1.59 -1.20 19.59
N LYS A 54 1.62 -2.28 20.37
CA LYS A 54 1.69 -2.16 21.83
C LYS A 54 3.15 -2.08 22.25
N LEU A 55 3.45 -1.18 23.17
CA LEU A 55 4.73 -1.08 23.86
C LEU A 55 4.65 -1.88 25.16
N LYS A 56 5.70 -2.62 25.47
CA LYS A 56 5.81 -3.29 26.76
C LYS A 56 5.98 -2.23 27.85
N PRO A 57 5.16 -2.22 28.91
CA PRO A 57 5.22 -1.19 29.96
C PRO A 57 6.62 -1.06 30.59
N GLU A 58 7.35 -2.16 30.70
CA GLU A 58 8.70 -2.23 31.25
C GLU A 58 9.80 -1.70 30.30
N CYS A 59 9.48 -1.38 29.03
CA CYS A 59 10.44 -0.92 28.03
C CYS A 59 10.23 0.55 27.60
N VAL A 60 9.38 1.30 28.31
CA VAL A 60 8.97 2.65 27.90
C VAL A 60 10.15 3.61 27.81
N GLU A 61 11.05 3.57 28.79
CA GLU A 61 12.18 4.50 28.84
C GLU A 61 13.27 4.12 27.83
N GLU A 62 13.57 2.83 27.67
CA GLU A 62 14.50 2.32 26.65
C GLU A 62 14.01 2.67 25.23
N TYR A 63 12.69 2.57 25.00
CA TYR A 63 12.09 2.93 23.72
C TYR A 63 12.27 4.42 23.42
N LYS A 64 12.01 5.30 24.39
CA LYS A 64 12.22 6.75 24.23
C LYS A 64 13.69 7.08 24.03
N GLU A 65 14.58 6.50 24.82
CA GLU A 65 16.01 6.77 24.72
C GLU A 65 16.57 6.39 23.36
N CYS A 66 16.24 5.19 22.86
CA CYS A 66 16.73 4.79 21.54
C CYS A 66 16.15 5.69 20.43
N HIS A 67 14.87 6.07 20.49
CA HIS A 67 14.27 6.97 19.50
C HIS A 67 14.73 8.43 19.61
N ALA A 68 15.28 8.86 20.74
CA ALA A 68 15.98 10.14 20.83
C ALA A 68 17.34 10.14 20.11
N LYS A 69 17.88 8.94 19.80
CA LYS A 69 19.21 8.71 19.22
C LYS A 69 19.14 7.73 18.04
N VAL A 70 18.12 7.87 17.18
CA VAL A 70 17.96 6.98 16.01
C VAL A 70 19.22 6.99 15.17
N TRP A 71 19.64 5.80 14.72
CA TRP A 71 20.87 5.65 13.95
C TRP A 71 20.78 6.40 12.61
N PRO A 72 21.84 7.13 12.20
CA PRO A 72 21.85 7.88 10.95
C PRO A 72 21.51 7.03 9.71
N GLU A 73 21.93 5.77 9.67
CA GLU A 73 21.66 4.83 8.57
C GLU A 73 20.17 4.49 8.47
N VAL A 74 19.49 4.37 9.61
CA VAL A 74 18.04 4.12 9.67
C VAL A 74 17.29 5.35 9.19
N LEU A 75 17.65 6.55 9.68
CA LEU A 75 17.06 7.81 9.22
C LEU A 75 17.28 8.03 7.72
N LYS A 76 18.48 7.72 7.22
CA LYS A 76 18.79 7.77 5.79
C LYS A 76 17.89 6.81 5.00
N GLN A 77 17.73 5.57 5.45
CA GLN A 77 16.89 4.59 4.76
C GLN A 77 15.41 5.01 4.74
N ILE A 78 14.89 5.58 5.83
CA ILE A 78 13.52 6.15 5.89
C ILE A 78 13.35 7.21 4.79
N LYS A 79 14.31 8.13 4.67
CA LYS A 79 14.30 9.17 3.64
C LYS A 79 14.42 8.61 2.22
N ASP A 80 15.32 7.64 2.00
CA ASP A 80 15.52 6.99 0.69
C ASP A 80 14.31 6.15 0.25
N CYS A 81 13.44 5.77 1.19
CA CYS A 81 12.15 5.12 0.96
C CYS A 81 10.98 6.12 0.86
N ASN A 82 11.27 7.41 0.66
CA ASN A 82 10.29 8.46 0.46
C ASN A 82 9.25 8.57 1.59
N ILE A 83 9.68 8.28 2.82
CA ILE A 83 8.89 8.51 4.03
C ILE A 83 9.28 9.88 4.60
N GLU A 84 8.29 10.72 4.82
CA GLU A 84 8.41 12.07 5.37
C GLU A 84 7.42 12.26 6.52
N ASP A 85 7.62 13.30 7.33
CA ASP A 85 6.70 13.69 8.40
C ASP A 85 6.40 12.53 9.38
N TYR A 86 7.42 11.71 9.67
CA TYR A 86 7.27 10.51 10.47
C TYR A 86 7.38 10.82 11.96
N SER A 87 6.27 10.65 12.68
CA SER A 87 6.16 10.77 14.13
C SER A 87 5.67 9.47 14.77
N ILE A 88 6.12 9.20 16.00
CA ILE A 88 5.62 8.12 16.86
C ILE A 88 5.22 8.74 18.20
N PHE A 89 3.99 8.49 18.62
CA PHE A 89 3.38 8.97 19.86
C PHE A 89 3.13 7.79 20.79
N HIS A 90 3.24 8.01 22.10
CA HIS A 90 2.97 6.99 23.11
C HIS A 90 1.80 7.42 24.00
N ASP A 91 0.76 6.58 24.11
CA ASP A 91 -0.28 6.73 25.12
C ASP A 91 0.07 5.91 26.36
N PRO A 92 0.41 6.53 27.51
CA PRO A 92 0.78 5.81 28.72
C PRO A 92 -0.38 5.04 29.36
N THR A 93 -1.64 5.33 29.00
CA THR A 93 -2.81 4.64 29.56
C THR A 93 -2.97 3.25 28.95
N SER A 94 -2.89 3.16 27.62
CA SER A 94 -3.04 1.90 26.88
C SER A 94 -1.71 1.22 26.57
N ASN A 95 -0.59 1.92 26.75
CA ASN A 95 0.74 1.56 26.24
C ASN A 95 0.75 1.34 24.71
N ILE A 96 -0.09 2.07 23.98
CA ILE A 96 -0.10 2.04 22.52
C ILE A 96 0.89 3.06 21.99
N LEU A 97 1.71 2.61 21.04
CA LEU A 97 2.45 3.48 20.13
C LEU A 97 1.60 3.74 18.89
N PHE A 98 1.38 5.01 18.58
CA PHE A 98 0.76 5.47 17.35
C PHE A 98 1.83 6.08 16.45
N ALA A 99 2.06 5.46 15.30
CA ALA A 99 2.98 5.93 14.28
C ALA A 99 2.19 6.53 13.12
N SER A 100 2.60 7.72 12.66
CA SER A 100 2.05 8.33 11.45
C SER A 100 3.15 8.95 10.60
N PHE A 101 3.04 8.80 9.28
CA PHE A 101 3.96 9.36 8.30
C PHE A 101 3.29 9.59 6.95
N LYS A 102 3.95 10.38 6.10
CA LYS A 102 3.58 10.59 4.70
C LYS A 102 4.51 9.79 3.81
N TYR A 103 3.94 9.10 2.84
CA TYR A 103 4.68 8.48 1.75
C TYR A 103 4.51 9.28 0.47
N VAL A 104 5.63 9.75 -0.07
CA VAL A 104 5.69 10.64 -1.25
C VAL A 104 6.40 10.00 -2.44
N GLY A 105 6.65 8.68 -2.39
CA GLY A 105 7.36 7.94 -3.44
C GLY A 105 6.47 7.55 -4.63
N TYR A 106 7.00 6.64 -5.45
CA TYR A 106 6.36 6.17 -6.68
C TYR A 106 5.98 4.68 -6.64
N ASN A 107 6.63 3.88 -5.80
CA ASN A 107 6.43 2.43 -5.68
C ASN A 107 6.46 2.02 -4.21
N TRP A 108 5.29 1.99 -3.57
CA TRP A 108 5.19 1.70 -2.13
C TRP A 108 5.81 0.35 -1.79
N GLU A 109 5.42 -0.69 -2.51
CA GLU A 109 5.85 -2.06 -2.28
C GLU A 109 7.37 -2.19 -2.43
N GLY A 110 7.94 -1.61 -3.49
CA GLY A 110 9.38 -1.64 -3.71
C GLY A 110 10.16 -0.79 -2.71
N ASP A 111 9.61 0.31 -2.22
CA ASP A 111 10.25 1.13 -1.19
C ASP A 111 10.23 0.40 0.17
N MET A 112 9.12 -0.26 0.53
CA MET A 112 9.03 -1.06 1.76
C MET A 112 9.90 -2.33 1.70
N GLU A 113 10.05 -2.93 0.51
CA GLU A 113 10.99 -4.04 0.30
C GLU A 113 12.43 -3.59 0.53
N ARG A 114 12.87 -2.48 -0.09
CA ARG A 114 14.22 -1.92 0.13
C ARG A 114 14.48 -1.58 1.60
N MET A 115 13.48 -1.03 2.30
CA MET A 115 13.57 -0.77 3.74
C MET A 115 13.87 -2.06 4.51
N ARG A 116 13.12 -3.12 4.22
CA ARG A 116 13.24 -4.42 4.90
C ARG A 116 14.53 -5.15 4.55
N ASP A 117 15.07 -4.96 3.36
CA ASP A 117 16.31 -5.61 2.92
C ASP A 117 17.56 -4.95 3.50
N ASN A 118 17.46 -3.72 4.03
CA ASN A 118 18.60 -3.02 4.62
C ASN A 118 19.02 -3.68 5.95
N PRO A 119 20.26 -4.21 6.07
CA PRO A 119 20.71 -4.90 7.28
C PRO A 119 20.70 -4.05 8.55
N LYS A 120 20.99 -2.74 8.43
CA LYS A 120 20.97 -1.80 9.56
C LYS A 120 19.56 -1.52 10.06
N VAL A 121 18.60 -1.46 9.15
CA VAL A 121 17.18 -1.35 9.51
C VAL A 121 16.70 -2.63 10.19
N GLN A 122 17.09 -3.80 9.69
CA GLN A 122 16.75 -5.06 10.36
C GLN A 122 17.37 -5.17 11.76
N GLU A 123 18.59 -4.68 11.96
CA GLU A 123 19.25 -4.63 13.26
C GLU A 123 18.49 -3.73 14.24
N TRP A 124 18.14 -2.52 13.78
CA TRP A 124 17.28 -1.60 14.53
C TRP A 124 15.94 -2.23 14.89
N TRP A 125 15.26 -2.88 13.93
CA TRP A 125 13.97 -3.52 14.16
C TRP A 125 14.05 -4.69 15.13
N ARG A 126 15.10 -5.52 15.10
CA ARG A 126 15.25 -6.60 16.10
C ARG A 126 15.28 -6.06 17.53
N MET A 127 15.95 -4.92 17.74
CA MET A 127 15.99 -4.26 19.04
C MET A 127 14.62 -3.69 19.40
N THR A 128 13.99 -2.90 18.52
CA THR A 128 12.71 -2.23 18.84
C THR A 128 11.54 -3.20 18.93
N ASP A 129 11.51 -4.25 18.12
CA ASP A 129 10.52 -5.33 18.23
C ASP A 129 10.62 -6.01 19.59
N GLY A 130 11.82 -6.08 20.19
CA GLY A 130 12.05 -6.58 21.54
C GLY A 130 11.32 -5.77 22.62
N TYR A 131 11.08 -4.48 22.40
CA TYR A 131 10.32 -3.59 23.29
C TYR A 131 8.81 -3.63 23.03
N GLN A 132 8.39 -4.20 21.91
CA GLN A 132 7.02 -4.14 21.41
C GLN A 132 6.30 -5.49 21.51
N GLU A 133 4.98 -5.44 21.39
CA GLU A 133 4.11 -6.58 21.25
C GLU A 133 3.14 -6.31 20.08
N SER A 134 3.18 -7.15 19.04
CA SER A 134 2.26 -7.00 17.91
C SER A 134 0.83 -7.31 18.32
N MET A 135 -0.10 -6.51 17.80
CA MET A 135 -1.54 -6.73 17.93
C MET A 135 -2.12 -7.50 16.73
N VAL A 136 -1.27 -7.94 15.80
CA VAL A 136 -1.66 -8.62 14.57
C VAL A 136 -1.43 -10.12 14.73
N GLU A 137 -2.49 -10.89 14.60
CA GLU A 137 -2.43 -12.34 14.73
C GLU A 137 -1.45 -12.96 13.71
N GLY A 138 -0.54 -13.81 14.20
CA GLY A 138 0.47 -14.47 13.37
C GLY A 138 1.68 -13.61 12.99
N ALA A 139 1.75 -12.33 13.41
CA ALA A 139 2.92 -11.50 13.17
C ALA A 139 4.11 -11.99 13.99
N LYS A 140 5.29 -12.07 13.36
CA LYS A 140 6.52 -12.61 13.96
C LYS A 140 7.55 -11.55 14.30
N SER A 141 7.72 -10.57 13.42
CA SER A 141 8.64 -9.44 13.55
C SER A 141 8.39 -8.44 12.43
N SER A 142 8.93 -7.23 12.56
CA SER A 142 8.95 -6.22 11.49
C SER A 142 9.69 -6.73 10.24
N ILE A 143 10.69 -7.60 10.41
CA ILE A 143 11.46 -8.20 9.32
C ILE A 143 10.64 -9.22 8.52
N ALA A 144 9.78 -10.02 9.17
CA ALA A 144 8.99 -11.04 8.50
C ALA A 144 8.02 -10.45 7.45
N GLY A 145 7.59 -9.20 7.66
CA GLY A 145 6.82 -8.40 6.72
C GLY A 145 5.36 -8.81 6.51
N LYS A 146 5.03 -10.11 6.53
CA LYS A 146 3.64 -10.60 6.44
C LYS A 146 3.34 -11.72 7.44
N PRO A 147 2.26 -11.60 8.25
CA PRO A 147 1.47 -10.38 8.44
C PRO A 147 2.31 -9.26 9.08
N SER A 148 1.89 -8.01 8.88
CA SER A 148 2.65 -6.84 9.36
C SER A 148 2.78 -6.83 10.88
N TRP A 149 3.95 -6.41 11.39
CA TRP A 149 4.18 -6.25 12.82
C TRP A 149 3.34 -5.13 13.44
N TRP A 150 3.25 -4.01 12.73
CA TRP A 150 2.38 -2.90 13.09
C TRP A 150 1.00 -3.09 12.46
N ARG A 151 -0.06 -2.81 13.23
CA ARG A 151 -1.44 -2.85 12.73
C ARG A 151 -1.77 -1.53 12.04
N GLY A 152 -2.04 -1.58 10.74
CA GLY A 152 -2.48 -0.41 9.98
C GLY A 152 -3.86 0.09 10.43
N LEU A 153 -4.06 1.41 10.33
CA LEU A 153 -5.32 2.08 10.61
C LEU A 153 -5.90 2.69 9.32
N GLU A 154 -7.23 2.77 9.27
CA GLU A 154 -7.96 3.43 8.19
C GLU A 154 -8.00 4.94 8.40
N GLU A 155 -7.65 5.69 7.36
CA GLU A 155 -7.92 7.13 7.34
C GLU A 155 -9.38 7.37 6.96
N VAL A 156 -10.16 7.92 7.88
CA VAL A 156 -11.60 8.19 7.68
C VAL A 156 -11.92 9.65 7.40
N PHE A 157 -10.96 10.55 7.64
CA PHE A 157 -11.12 12.00 7.45
C PHE A 157 -9.77 12.67 7.26
N TYR A 158 -9.73 13.70 6.41
CA TYR A 158 -8.58 14.60 6.25
C TYR A 158 -9.05 15.97 5.75
N THR A 159 -8.42 17.02 6.27
CA THR A 159 -8.45 18.37 5.69
C THR A 159 -7.02 18.82 5.45
N PRO A 160 -6.70 19.38 4.26
CA PRO A 160 -5.42 20.03 4.00
C PRO A 160 -5.14 21.22 4.92
#